data_AF-T1BRQ7-F1
#
_entry.id   AF-T1BRQ7-F1
#
_cell.length_a   1.000
_cell.length_b   1.000
_cell.length_c   1.000
_cell.angle_alpha   90.00
_cell.angle_beta   90.00
_cell.angle_gamma   90.00
#
_symmetry.space_group_name_H-M   'P 1'
#
loop_
_entity.id
_entity.type
_entity.pdbx_description
1 polymer ?
#
loop_
_entity_poly.entity_id
_entity_poly.type
_entity_poly.pdbx_seq_one_letter_code
_entity_poly.pdbx_strand_id
1 'polypeptide(L)' 'CPVHLMRNLLGHTPSRHRAEVAALAKRIFQAHDSAEARTPLAAFVARLAKSAPQTVAGLEEGFEDALSVIVL' A
#
# COMPACT_ATOMS: atom_id res chain seq x y z
N CYS A 1 -11.33 0.57 2.74
CA CYS A 1 -11.17 -0.90 2.85
C CYS A 1 -9.97 -1.38 2.01
N PRO A 2 -9.24 -2.43 2.44
CA PRO A 2 -7.99 -2.87 1.81
C PRO A 2 -8.13 -3.29 0.33
N VAL A 3 -9.25 -3.94 -0.02
CA VAL A 3 -9.51 -4.41 -1.38
C VAL A 3 -9.68 -3.25 -2.39
N HIS A 4 -10.38 -2.18 -1.99
CA HIS A 4 -10.54 -1.00 -2.85
C HIS A 4 -9.23 -0.23 -2.97
N LEU A 5 -8.45 -0.13 -1.89
CA LEU A 5 -7.15 0.54 -1.93
C LEU A 5 -6.16 -0.20 -2.85
N MET A 6 -6.08 -1.53 -2.76
CA MET A 6 -5.25 -2.34 -3.66
C MET A 6 -5.63 -2.12 -5.13
N ARG A 7 -6.94 -2.14 -5.45
CA ARG A 7 -7.42 -1.88 -6.81
C ARG A 7 -7.04 -0.47 -7.30
N ASN A 8 -7.23 0.54 -6.45
CA ASN A 8 -6.89 1.92 -6.77
C ASN A 8 -5.37 2.09 -6.99
N LEU A 9 -4.55 1.48 -6.16
CA LEU A 9 -3.09 1.49 -6.30
C LEU A 9 -2.64 0.91 -7.63
N LEU A 10 -3.17 -0.26 -8.01
CA LEU A 10 -2.79 -0.91 -9.26
C LEU A 10 -3.32 -0.17 -10.50
N GLY A 11 -4.43 0.56 -10.37
CA GLY A 11 -4.95 1.45 -11.41
C GLY A 11 -3.96 2.55 -11.80
N HIS A 12 -3.36 3.20 -10.81
CA HIS A 12 -2.43 4.34 -10.99
C HIS A 12 -0.96 3.90 -11.16
N THR A 13 -0.64 2.63 -10.91
CA THR A 13 0.72 2.12 -11.02
C THR A 13 1.07 1.78 -12.48
N PRO A 14 2.22 2.25 -13.01
CA PRO A 14 2.71 1.83 -14.32
C PRO A 14 2.86 0.30 -14.42
N SER A 15 2.49 -0.31 -15.55
CA SER A 15 2.47 -1.78 -15.72
C SER A 15 3.76 -2.48 -15.26
N ARG A 16 4.92 -1.87 -15.52
CA ARG A 16 6.25 -2.40 -15.14
C ARG A 16 6.46 -2.52 -13.61
N HIS A 17 5.73 -1.76 -12.80
CA HIS A 17 5.83 -1.77 -11.33
C HIS A 17 4.64 -2.46 -10.66
N ARG A 18 3.59 -2.85 -11.40
CA ARG A 18 2.36 -3.42 -10.81
C ARG A 18 2.60 -4.67 -9.98
N ALA A 19 3.43 -5.60 -10.46
CA ALA A 19 3.72 -6.83 -9.74
C ALA A 19 4.44 -6.56 -8.41
N GLU A 20 5.41 -5.66 -8.42
CA GLU A 20 6.16 -5.25 -7.23
C GLU A 20 5.26 -4.51 -6.23
N VAL A 21 4.46 -3.55 -6.72
CA VAL A 21 3.48 -2.81 -5.91
C VAL A 21 2.48 -3.76 -5.26
N ALA A 22 1.93 -4.72 -6.01
CA ALA A 22 1.00 -5.70 -5.47
C ALA A 22 1.63 -6.54 -4.35
N ALA A 23 2.86 -7.01 -4.55
CA ALA A 23 3.57 -7.83 -3.57
C ALA A 23 3.86 -7.05 -2.28
N LEU A 24 4.31 -5.79 -2.39
CA LEU A 24 4.60 -4.94 -1.23
C LEU A 24 3.31 -4.51 -0.50
N ALA A 25 2.30 -4.03 -1.23
CA ALA A 25 1.02 -3.61 -0.65
C ALA A 25 0.29 -4.77 0.04
N LYS A 26 0.43 -6.01 -0.48
CA LYS A 26 -0.13 -7.19 0.17
C LYS A 26 0.43 -7.40 1.59
N ARG A 27 1.72 -7.14 1.81
CA ARG A 27 2.32 -7.25 3.16
C ARG A 27 1.73 -6.25 4.14
N ILE A 28 1.39 -5.05 3.66
CA ILE A 28 0.75 -4.01 4.46
C ILE A 28 -0.64 -4.47 4.91
N PHE A 29 -1.44 -4.99 3.97
CA PHE A 29 -2.81 -5.41 4.26
C PHE A 29 -2.92 -6.77 4.97
N GLN A 30 -1.81 -7.47 5.17
CA GLN A 30 -1.73 -8.73 5.92
C GLN A 30 -1.19 -8.56 7.34
N ALA A 31 -0.85 -7.32 7.75
CA ALA A 31 -0.45 -7.02 9.12
C ALA A 31 -1.61 -7.31 10.10
N HIS A 32 -1.28 -7.72 11.33
CA HIS A 32 -2.30 -8.02 12.34
C HIS A 32 -2.91 -6.75 12.93
N ASP A 33 -2.13 -5.67 12.99
CA ASP A 33 -2.58 -4.38 13.52
C ASP A 33 -1.94 -3.20 12.77
N SER A 34 -2.38 -2.00 13.15
CA SER A 34 -1.92 -0.75 12.54
C SER A 34 -0.45 -0.43 12.83
N ALA A 35 0.11 -0.90 13.95
CA ALA A 35 1.52 -0.71 14.26
C ALA A 35 2.39 -1.61 13.38
N GLU A 36 2.02 -2.88 13.22
CA GLU A 36 2.67 -3.82 12.31
C GLU A 36 2.59 -3.36 10.86
N ALA A 37 1.47 -2.77 10.43
CA ALA A 37 1.28 -2.28 9.06
C ALA A 37 2.21 -1.11 8.68
N ARG A 38 2.70 -0.35 9.66
CA ARG A 38 3.59 0.81 9.42
C ARG A 38 4.99 0.40 8.95
N THR A 39 5.49 -0.76 9.39
CA THR A 39 6.79 -1.27 8.94
C THR A 39 6.83 -1.60 7.43
N PRO A 40 5.93 -2.42 6.87
CA PRO A 40 5.87 -2.66 5.44
C PRO A 40 5.46 -1.41 4.66
N LEU A 41 4.70 -0.46 5.24
CA LEU A 41 4.43 0.84 4.63
C LEU A 41 5.74 1.63 4.41
N ALA A 42 6.58 1.76 5.44
CA ALA A 42 7.86 2.46 5.30
C ALA A 42 8.76 1.81 4.23
N ALA A 43 8.78 0.47 4.17
CA ALA A 43 9.51 -0.27 3.13
C ALA A 43 8.93 -0.01 1.72
N PHE A 44 7.60 0.06 1.59
CA PHE A 44 6.91 0.40 0.34
C PHE A 44 7.31 1.80 -0.14
N VAL A 45 7.22 2.81 0.74
CA VAL A 45 7.57 4.21 0.45
C VAL A 45 9.04 4.29 0.01
N ALA A 46 9.96 3.73 0.79
CA ALA A 46 11.39 3.76 0.49
C ALA A 46 11.72 3.16 -0.88
N ARG A 47 11.02 2.09 -1.27
CA ARG A 47 11.25 1.39 -2.54
C ARG A 47 10.66 2.12 -3.75
N LEU A 48 9.50 2.75 -3.59
CA LEU A 48 8.68 3.21 -4.71
C LEU A 48 8.60 4.74 -4.83
N ALA A 49 9.02 5.52 -3.83
CA ALA A 49 8.92 6.98 -3.87
C ALA A 49 9.58 7.60 -5.11
N LYS A 50 10.69 7.03 -5.60
CA LYS A 50 11.37 7.50 -6.81
C LYS A 50 10.76 6.96 -8.10
N SER A 51 10.31 5.70 -8.11
CA SER A 51 9.89 5.01 -9.34
C SER A 51 8.40 5.12 -9.64
N ALA A 52 7.58 5.34 -8.61
CA ALA A 52 6.13 5.41 -8.66
C ALA A 52 5.58 6.35 -7.57
N PRO A 53 5.92 7.65 -7.60
CA PRO A 53 5.51 8.61 -6.56
C PRO A 53 3.98 8.73 -6.40
N GLN A 54 3.22 8.67 -7.50
CA GLN A 54 1.74 8.71 -7.45
C GLN A 54 1.16 7.47 -6.76
N THR A 55 1.77 6.31 -6.95
CA THR A 55 1.39 5.09 -6.24
C THR A 55 1.63 5.23 -4.74
N VAL A 56 2.77 5.82 -4.34
CA VAL A 56 3.06 6.07 -2.92
C VAL A 56 2.03 7.02 -2.30
N ALA A 57 1.77 8.15 -2.95
CA ALA A 57 0.78 9.12 -2.47
C ALA A 57 -0.61 8.50 -2.29
N GLY A 58 -1.07 7.71 -3.26
CA GLY A 58 -2.36 7.03 -3.16
C GLY A 58 -2.43 5.97 -2.06
N LEU A 59 -1.31 5.32 -1.72
CA LEU A 59 -1.26 4.41 -0.58
C LEU A 59 -1.35 5.19 0.74
N GLU A 60 -0.56 6.25 0.89
CA GLU A 60 -0.50 7.07 2.11
C GLU A 60 -1.86 7.74 2.40
N GLU A 61 -2.52 8.30 1.38
CA GLU A 61 -3.84 8.93 1.51
C GLU A 61 -4.92 7.93 1.97
N GLY A 62 -4.91 6.71 1.42
CA GLY A 62 -5.90 5.69 1.75
C GLY A 62 -5.55 4.79 2.94
N PHE A 63 -4.37 4.96 3.53
CA PHE A 63 -3.81 4.00 4.49
C PHE A 63 -4.65 3.88 5.76
N GLU A 64 -4.94 5.01 6.41
CA GLU A 64 -5.70 5.05 7.68
C GLU A 64 -7.13 4.49 7.49
N ASP A 65 -7.77 4.83 6.38
CA ASP A 65 -9.10 4.32 6.00
C ASP A 65 -9.09 2.80 5.69
N ALA A 66 -7.97 2.27 5.18
CA ALA A 66 -7.82 0.85 4.95
C ALA A 66 -7.54 0.08 6.25
N LEU A 67 -6.75 0.64 7.16
CA LEU A 67 -6.41 0.03 8.45
C LEU A 67 -7.56 0.03 9.46
N SER A 68 -8.50 0.95 9.34
CA SER A 68 -9.71 0.99 10.17
C SER A 68 -10.55 -0.30 10.09
N VAL A 69 -10.31 -1.14 9.07
CA VAL A 69 -10.95 -2.46 8.88
C VAL A 69 -10.09 -3.63 9.40
N ILE A 70 -8.78 -3.42 9.59
CA ILE A 70 -7.84 -4.47 10.03
C ILE A 70 -7.84 -4.63 11.55
N VAL A 71 -8.25 -3.60 12.30
CA VAL A 71 -8.40 -3.65 13.76
C VAL A 71 -9.64 -4.48 14.12
N LEU A 72 -9.43 -5.74 14.52
CA LEU A 72 -10.41 -6.63 15.14
C LEU A 72 -9.80 -7.34 16.35
#